data_AF-A0A7R9DDI7-F1
#
_entry.id   AF-A0A7R9DDI7-F1
#
_cell.length_a   1.000
_cell.length_b   1.000
_cell.length_c   1.000
_cell.angle_alpha   90.00
_cell.angle_beta   90.00
_cell.angle_gamma   90.00
#
_symmetry.space_group_name_H-M   'P 1'
#
loop_
_entity.id
_entity.type
_entity.pdbx_description
1 polymer ?
#
loop_
_entity_poly.entity_id
_entity_poly.type
_entity_poly.pdbx_seq_one_letter_code
_entity_poly.pdbx_strand_id
1 'polypeptide(L)'
;MVHRLLAVCIGADATFPDLLDKRKSQALSHNLNYRNRMAQYAGRASVALHTHLFFRGRIQDEQGYVLYVRKNALQILIPKYGFEGTLYVSPRKGEKLQVKFIYNEENQSQRCGDVVFHTFDPVTVQLSLDRSNLQHERVVLQLVKPHIPNFSVPSLDASISAPTKDSAKRKELKDEPMEQDSAPTTAKELNAKNISGHMLEDFTTRKNFIYRLEK
;
A
#
# COMPACT_ATOMS: atom_id res chain seq x y z
N MET A 1 33.37 -3.33 -5.38
CA MET A 1 33.86 -3.76 -6.71
C MET A 1 34.36 -2.58 -7.52
N VAL A 2 33.48 -1.64 -7.92
CA VAL A 2 33.86 -0.47 -8.74
C VAL A 2 35.04 0.33 -8.15
N HIS A 3 34.95 0.77 -6.88
CA HIS A 3 36.05 1.50 -6.25
C HIS A 3 37.37 0.70 -6.17
N ARG A 4 37.30 -0.61 -5.93
CA ARG A 4 38.49 -1.47 -5.86
C ARG A 4 39.15 -1.64 -7.24
N LEU A 5 38.35 -1.87 -8.29
CA LEU A 5 38.84 -1.97 -9.65
C LEU A 5 39.46 -0.64 -10.11
N LEU A 6 38.83 0.49 -9.77
CA LEU A 6 39.37 1.81 -10.10
C LEU A 6 40.71 2.07 -9.39
N ALA A 7 40.83 1.75 -8.10
CA ALA A 7 42.06 1.92 -7.33
C ALA A 7 43.24 1.13 -7.93
N VAL A 8 42.97 -0.08 -8.42
CA VAL A 8 43.94 -0.88 -9.17
C VAL A 8 44.33 -0.19 -10.48
N CYS A 9 43.37 0.30 -11.25
CA CYS A 9 43.66 0.93 -12.56
C CYS A 9 44.55 2.17 -12.44
N ILE A 10 44.45 2.93 -11.34
CA ILE A 10 45.27 4.11 -11.10
C ILE A 10 46.58 3.80 -10.33
N GLY A 11 46.83 2.53 -10.01
CA GLY A 11 48.02 2.11 -9.24
C GLY A 11 48.01 2.50 -7.76
N ALA A 12 46.85 2.87 -7.21
CA ALA A 12 46.70 3.23 -5.80
C ALA A 12 46.51 2.02 -4.87
N ASP A 13 46.16 0.85 -5.43
CA ASP A 13 45.98 -0.41 -4.70
C ASP A 13 46.41 -1.61 -5.58
N ALA A 14 46.68 -2.76 -4.96
CA ALA A 14 47.10 -3.98 -5.63
C ALA A 14 45.91 -4.92 -5.95
N THR A 15 46.07 -5.76 -6.98
CA THR A 15 45.06 -6.78 -7.32
C THR A 15 45.15 -7.99 -6.41
N PHE A 16 44.04 -8.71 -6.30
CA PHE A 16 44.00 -10.05 -5.73
C PHE A 16 43.24 -11.00 -6.68
N PRO A 17 43.55 -12.32 -6.69
CA PRO A 17 43.04 -13.25 -7.70
C PRO A 17 41.51 -13.30 -7.82
N ASP A 18 40.81 -13.18 -6.69
CA ASP A 18 39.35 -13.25 -6.65
C ASP A 18 38.66 -12.04 -7.30
N LEU A 19 39.34 -10.89 -7.40
CA LEU A 19 38.82 -9.69 -8.04
C LEU A 19 38.78 -9.82 -9.57
N LEU A 20 39.68 -10.62 -10.14
CA LEU A 20 39.83 -10.83 -11.58
C LEU A 20 39.12 -12.10 -12.07
N ASP A 21 38.65 -12.96 -11.16
CA ASP A 21 37.91 -14.16 -11.52
C ASP A 21 36.51 -13.81 -12.07
N LYS A 22 36.32 -14.12 -13.36
CA LYS A 22 35.08 -13.90 -14.09
C LYS A 22 33.90 -14.67 -13.48
N ARG A 23 34.10 -15.92 -13.05
CA ARG A 23 33.02 -16.77 -12.52
C ARG A 23 32.51 -16.21 -11.19
N LYS A 24 33.43 -15.84 -10.30
CA LYS A 24 33.11 -15.19 -9.02
C LYS A 24 32.42 -13.84 -9.23
N SER A 25 32.91 -13.03 -10.17
CA SER A 25 32.30 -11.73 -10.50
C SER A 25 30.88 -11.86 -11.03
N GLN A 26 30.62 -12.85 -11.89
CA GLN A 26 29.27 -13.14 -12.40
C GLN A 26 28.33 -13.61 -11.28
N ALA A 27 28.77 -14.53 -10.42
CA ALA A 27 27.99 -15.02 -9.29
C ALA A 27 27.64 -13.89 -8.30
N LEU A 28 28.61 -13.03 -7.99
CA LEU A 28 28.41 -11.86 -7.15
C LEU A 28 27.39 -10.89 -7.78
N SER A 29 27.50 -10.63 -9.07
CA SER A 29 26.57 -9.74 -9.80
C SER A 29 25.14 -10.28 -9.78
N HIS A 30 24.97 -11.59 -9.97
CA HIS A 30 23.68 -12.25 -9.85
C HIS A 30 23.09 -12.12 -8.44
N ASN A 31 23.90 -12.34 -7.39
CA ASN A 31 23.47 -12.18 -6.01
C ASN A 31 23.06 -10.73 -5.70
N LEU A 32 23.82 -9.74 -6.17
CA LEU A 32 23.48 -8.33 -5.99
C LEU A 32 22.17 -7.96 -6.68
N ASN A 33 21.94 -8.43 -7.92
CA ASN A 33 20.69 -8.18 -8.63
C ASN A 33 19.50 -8.80 -7.91
N TYR A 34 19.64 -10.03 -7.42
CA TYR A 34 18.62 -10.70 -6.63
C TYR A 34 18.32 -9.91 -5.35
N ARG A 35 19.35 -9.55 -4.57
CA ARG A 35 19.20 -8.79 -3.32
C ARG A 35 18.60 -7.41 -3.55
N ASN A 36 18.97 -6.71 -4.61
CA ASN A 36 18.43 -5.40 -4.95
C ASN A 36 16.92 -5.50 -5.26
N ARG A 37 16.52 -6.46 -6.09
CA ARG A 37 15.11 -6.70 -6.39
C ARG A 37 14.31 -7.06 -5.14
N MET A 38 14.84 -7.94 -4.29
CA MET A 38 14.18 -8.32 -3.03
C MET A 38 14.12 -7.15 -2.04
N ALA A 39 15.15 -6.32 -1.96
CA ALA A 39 15.16 -5.12 -1.12
C ALA A 39 14.10 -4.11 -1.56
N GLN A 40 13.91 -3.91 -2.87
CA GLN A 40 12.84 -3.08 -3.40
C GLN A 40 11.45 -3.64 -3.06
N TYR A 41 11.25 -4.95 -3.16
CA TYR A 41 9.99 -5.58 -2.74
C TYR A 41 9.73 -5.45 -1.25
N ALA A 42 10.74 -5.65 -0.41
CA ALA A 42 10.62 -5.42 1.03
C ALA A 42 10.29 -3.96 1.36
N GLY A 43 10.93 -3.00 0.68
CA GLY A 43 10.64 -1.58 0.84
C GLY A 43 9.19 -1.24 0.47
N ARG A 44 8.71 -1.71 -0.68
CA ARG A 44 7.31 -1.52 -1.13
C ARG A 44 6.31 -2.17 -0.17
N ALA A 45 6.57 -3.39 0.28
CA ALA A 45 5.72 -4.10 1.23
C ALA A 45 5.66 -3.40 2.60
N SER A 46 6.77 -2.83 3.06
CA SER A 46 6.82 -2.05 4.30
C SER A 46 5.93 -0.81 4.21
N VAL A 47 6.02 -0.04 3.12
CA VAL A 47 5.16 1.14 2.91
C VAL A 47 3.69 0.73 2.84
N ALA A 48 3.36 -0.33 2.08
CA ALA A 48 1.99 -0.84 2.00
C ALA A 48 1.43 -1.29 3.37
N LEU A 49 2.26 -1.92 4.22
CA LEU A 49 1.85 -2.28 5.57
C LEU A 49 1.57 -1.03 6.43
N HIS A 50 2.41 0.00 6.34
CA HIS A 50 2.22 1.25 7.08
C HIS A 50 0.96 1.99 6.61
N THR A 51 0.64 1.99 5.32
CA THR A 51 -0.62 2.57 4.84
C THR A 51 -1.83 1.80 5.35
N HIS A 52 -1.77 0.46 5.40
CA HIS A 52 -2.84 -0.33 6.01
C HIS A 52 -3.05 0.03 7.49
N LEU A 53 -1.96 0.14 8.26
CA LEU A 53 -2.02 0.58 9.66
C LEU A 53 -2.55 2.02 9.81
N PHE A 54 -2.29 2.91 8.85
CA PHE A 54 -2.82 4.27 8.86
C PHE A 54 -4.33 4.32 8.62
N PHE A 55 -4.86 3.54 7.66
CA PHE A 55 -6.29 3.48 7.34
C PHE A 55 -7.11 2.57 8.27
N ARG A 56 -6.46 1.90 9.23
CA ARG A 56 -7.11 1.03 10.20
C ARG A 56 -8.08 1.83 11.07
N GLY A 57 -9.38 1.70 10.77
CA GLY A 57 -10.48 2.31 11.53
C GLY A 57 -10.81 3.73 11.07
N ARG A 58 -10.25 4.16 9.94
CA ARG A 58 -10.50 5.47 9.34
C ARG A 58 -11.13 5.28 7.97
N ILE A 59 -12.03 6.19 7.62
CA ILE A 59 -12.60 6.31 6.28
C ILE A 59 -12.31 7.74 5.85
N GLN A 60 -11.77 7.93 4.65
CA GLN A 60 -11.35 9.25 4.19
C GLN A 60 -11.56 9.39 2.69
N ASP A 61 -12.09 10.54 2.28
CA ASP A 61 -12.26 10.91 0.87
C ASP A 61 -10.98 11.59 0.37
N GLU A 62 -10.51 11.20 -0.81
CA GLU A 62 -9.29 11.73 -1.40
C GLU A 62 -9.42 11.91 -2.91
N GLN A 63 -8.66 12.87 -3.43
CA GLN A 63 -8.52 13.06 -4.87
C GLN A 63 -7.54 12.03 -5.45
N GLY A 64 -7.94 11.43 -6.56
CA GLY A 64 -7.14 10.52 -7.34
C GLY A 64 -7.29 10.78 -8.84
N TYR A 65 -6.43 10.13 -9.62
CA TYR A 65 -6.42 10.22 -11.08
C TYR A 65 -6.49 8.83 -11.68
N VAL A 66 -7.31 8.65 -12.70
CA VAL A 66 -7.37 7.37 -13.43
C VAL A 66 -6.07 7.18 -14.21
N LEU A 67 -5.26 6.15 -13.92
CA LEU A 67 -4.06 5.82 -14.70
C LEU A 67 -4.35 4.91 -15.87
N TYR A 68 -5.21 3.91 -15.64
CA TYR A 68 -5.57 2.93 -16.66
C TYR A 68 -7.03 2.55 -16.54
N VAL A 69 -7.70 2.54 -17.68
CA VAL A 69 -9.06 2.04 -17.81
C VAL A 69 -8.98 0.60 -18.35
N ARG A 70 -9.45 -0.36 -17.57
CA ARG A 70 -9.53 -1.78 -17.99
C ARG A 70 -10.97 -2.20 -18.21
N LYS A 71 -11.18 -3.34 -18.86
CA LYS A 71 -12.51 -3.93 -19.10
C LYS A 71 -13.34 -4.13 -17.82
N ASN A 72 -12.67 -4.47 -16.71
CA ASN A 72 -13.31 -4.85 -15.45
C ASN A 72 -13.03 -3.90 -14.28
N ALA A 73 -12.09 -2.96 -14.43
CA ALA A 73 -11.66 -2.09 -13.34
C ALA A 73 -11.02 -0.80 -13.84
N LEU A 74 -11.03 0.22 -12.99
CA LEU A 74 -10.25 1.44 -13.13
C LEU A 74 -9.06 1.37 -12.18
N GLN A 75 -7.86 1.65 -12.68
CA GLN A 75 -6.66 1.79 -11.86
C GLN A 75 -6.48 3.28 -11.54
N ILE A 76 -6.57 3.63 -10.27
CA ILE A 76 -6.60 5.02 -9.79
C ILE A 76 -5.36 5.26 -8.95
N LEU A 77 -4.60 6.32 -9.26
CA LEU A 77 -3.50 6.81 -8.45
C LEU A 77 -4.00 7.80 -7.41
N ILE A 78 -3.59 7.62 -6.15
CA ILE A 78 -3.85 8.58 -5.08
C ILE A 78 -2.52 9.28 -4.76
N PRO A 79 -2.28 10.47 -5.32
CA PRO A 79 -0.97 11.12 -5.23
C PRO A 79 -0.57 11.49 -3.80
N LYS A 80 -1.54 11.81 -2.93
CA LYS A 80 -1.28 12.19 -1.53
C LYS A 80 -0.55 11.12 -0.73
N TYR A 81 -0.85 9.85 -0.99
CA TYR A 81 -0.25 8.70 -0.30
C TYR A 81 0.69 7.89 -1.18
N GLY A 82 0.78 8.22 -2.47
CA GLY A 82 1.72 7.61 -3.41
C GLY A 82 1.45 6.13 -3.72
N PHE A 83 0.19 5.67 -3.61
CA PHE A 83 -0.20 4.31 -3.98
C PHE A 83 -1.33 4.29 -5.01
N GLU A 84 -1.45 3.15 -5.68
CA GLU A 84 -2.47 2.90 -6.69
C GLU A 84 -3.53 1.95 -6.14
N GLY A 85 -4.78 2.23 -6.44
CA GLY A 85 -5.94 1.43 -6.07
C GLY A 85 -6.67 0.91 -7.29
N THR A 86 -7.25 -0.28 -7.17
CA THR A 86 -8.13 -0.84 -8.21
C THR A 86 -9.58 -0.66 -7.78
N LEU A 87 -10.33 0.12 -8.55
CA LEU A 87 -11.77 0.25 -8.42
C LEU A 87 -12.43 -0.72 -9.40
N TYR A 88 -13.09 -1.76 -8.90
CA TYR A 88 -13.76 -2.74 -9.73
C TYR A 88 -15.10 -2.19 -10.24
N VAL A 89 -15.29 -2.19 -11.56
CA VAL A 89 -16.53 -1.73 -12.23
C VAL A 89 -17.38 -2.90 -12.73
N SER A 90 -16.82 -4.11 -12.73
CA SER A 90 -17.55 -5.34 -13.01
C SER A 90 -17.90 -6.08 -11.72
N PRO A 91 -19.02 -6.83 -11.71
CA PRO A 91 -19.43 -7.61 -10.55
C PRO A 91 -18.35 -8.60 -10.12
N ARG A 92 -18.06 -8.60 -8.83
CA ARG A 92 -17.29 -9.67 -8.20
C ARG A 92 -18.16 -10.93 -8.25
N LYS A 93 -17.56 -12.12 -8.46
CA LYS A 93 -18.30 -13.39 -8.52
C LYS A 93 -19.23 -13.52 -7.30
N GLY A 94 -20.55 -13.40 -7.51
CA GLY A 94 -21.58 -13.47 -6.46
C GLY A 94 -22.35 -12.18 -6.16
N GLU A 95 -21.86 -11.01 -6.60
CA GLU A 95 -22.54 -9.71 -6.40
C GLU A 95 -23.17 -9.23 -7.70
N LYS A 96 -24.43 -8.77 -7.64
CA LYS A 96 -25.09 -8.13 -8.78
C LYS A 96 -24.85 -6.63 -8.71
N LEU A 97 -23.95 -6.10 -9.54
CA LEU A 97 -23.97 -4.67 -9.81
C LEU A 97 -25.24 -4.33 -10.56
N GLN A 98 -26.00 -3.37 -10.04
CA GLN A 98 -27.21 -2.84 -10.69
C GLN A 98 -26.87 -1.89 -11.86
N VAL A 99 -25.58 -1.58 -12.03
CA VAL A 99 -25.07 -0.60 -12.97
C VAL A 99 -24.25 -1.29 -14.05
N LYS A 100 -24.54 -0.97 -15.32
CA LYS A 100 -23.85 -1.54 -16.48
C LYS A 100 -22.78 -0.56 -16.97
N PHE A 101 -21.53 -0.98 -16.87
CA PHE A 101 -20.40 -0.30 -17.48
C PHE A 101 -20.16 -0.84 -18.90
N ILE A 102 -19.97 0.06 -19.86
CA ILE A 102 -19.68 -0.27 -21.26
C ILE A 102 -18.24 0.17 -21.54
N TYR A 103 -17.39 -0.81 -21.85
CA TYR A 103 -15.99 -0.57 -22.19
C TYR A 103 -15.83 -0.32 -23.70
N ASN A 104 -15.12 0.74 -24.05
CA ASN A 104 -14.68 1.02 -25.42
C ASN A 104 -13.19 0.70 -25.57
N GLU A 105 -12.86 -0.25 -26.44
CA GLU A 105 -11.49 -0.71 -26.70
C GLU A 105 -10.64 0.30 -27.46
N GLU A 106 -11.23 1.05 -28.40
CA GLU A 106 -10.51 2.00 -29.26
C GLU A 106 -10.00 3.20 -28.45
N ASN A 107 -10.87 3.75 -27.59
CA ASN A 107 -10.57 4.93 -26.80
C ASN A 107 -10.11 4.60 -25.37
N GLN A 108 -10.03 3.32 -25.00
CA GLN A 108 -9.77 2.85 -23.63
C GLN A 108 -10.60 3.62 -22.59
N SER A 109 -11.92 3.66 -22.78
CA SER A 109 -12.84 4.39 -21.90
C SER A 109 -13.92 3.48 -21.32
N GLN A 110 -14.40 3.83 -20.13
CA GLN A 110 -15.51 3.15 -19.45
C GLN A 110 -16.68 4.12 -19.32
N ARG A 111 -17.81 3.78 -19.95
CA ARG A 111 -19.03 4.59 -19.89
C ARG A 111 -20.05 3.95 -18.96
N CYS A 112 -20.65 4.77 -18.11
CA CYS A 112 -21.76 4.43 -17.26
C CYS A 112 -22.84 5.52 -17.36
N GLY A 113 -23.90 5.26 -18.14
CA GLY A 113 -24.94 6.26 -18.41
C GLY A 113 -24.35 7.49 -19.11
N ASP A 114 -24.38 8.63 -18.42
CA ASP A 114 -23.87 9.91 -18.92
C ASP A 114 -22.40 10.16 -18.52
N VAL A 115 -21.85 9.39 -17.59
CA VAL A 115 -20.47 9.54 -17.12
C VAL A 115 -19.55 8.66 -17.96
N VAL A 116 -18.48 9.24 -18.48
CA VAL A 116 -17.43 8.51 -19.20
C VAL A 116 -16.11 8.74 -18.50
N PHE A 117 -15.42 7.66 -18.15
CA PHE A 117 -14.08 7.69 -17.57
C PHE A 117 -13.05 7.49 -18.66
N HIS A 118 -12.10 8.43 -18.72
CA HIS A 118 -10.89 8.36 -19.52
C HIS A 118 -9.66 8.27 -18.62
N THR A 119 -8.54 7.99 -19.24
CA THR A 119 -7.24 8.09 -18.59
C THR A 119 -6.94 9.55 -18.22
N PHE A 120 -6.35 9.73 -17.04
CA PHE A 120 -6.03 11.00 -16.37
C PHE A 120 -7.20 11.82 -15.86
N ASP A 121 -8.43 11.30 -15.94
CA ASP A 121 -9.57 11.99 -15.36
C ASP A 121 -9.44 12.08 -13.83
N PRO A 122 -9.73 13.25 -13.23
CA PRO A 122 -9.77 13.41 -11.79
C PRO A 122 -11.02 12.74 -11.22
N VAL A 123 -10.83 11.98 -10.15
CA VAL A 123 -11.90 11.27 -9.43
C VAL A 123 -11.72 11.46 -7.93
N THR A 124 -12.83 11.57 -7.21
CA THR A 124 -12.79 11.52 -5.74
C THR A 124 -13.18 10.13 -5.30
N VAL A 125 -12.31 9.49 -4.52
CA VAL A 125 -12.50 8.13 -4.02
C VAL A 125 -12.48 8.13 -2.50
N GLN A 126 -13.32 7.29 -1.92
CA GLN A 126 -13.32 7.00 -0.50
C GLN A 126 -12.45 5.78 -0.24
N LEU A 127 -11.56 5.91 0.73
CA LEU A 127 -10.61 4.89 1.14
C LEU A 127 -11.08 4.24 2.44
N SER A 128 -11.15 2.91 2.43
CA SER A 128 -11.41 2.11 3.62
C SER A 128 -10.56 0.84 3.62
N LEU A 129 -10.37 0.24 4.80
CA LEU A 129 -9.62 -1.01 4.96
C LEU A 129 -10.59 -2.19 5.13
N ASP A 130 -10.57 -3.13 4.18
CA ASP A 130 -11.27 -4.40 4.32
C ASP A 130 -10.43 -5.37 5.16
N ARG A 131 -11.02 -5.83 6.26
CA ARG A 131 -10.41 -6.78 7.21
C ARG A 131 -11.11 -8.13 7.27
N SER A 132 -11.94 -8.45 6.27
CA SER A 132 -12.57 -9.77 6.16
C SER A 132 -11.54 -10.92 6.22
N ASN A 133 -10.34 -10.70 5.69
CA ASN A 133 -9.20 -11.62 5.81
C ASN A 133 -8.04 -10.98 6.56
N LEU A 134 -7.75 -11.46 7.78
CA LEU A 134 -6.67 -10.94 8.63
C LEU A 134 -5.27 -11.08 8.02
N GLN A 135 -5.05 -12.06 7.14
CA GLN A 135 -3.75 -12.26 6.48
C GLN A 135 -3.57 -11.38 5.24
N HIS A 136 -4.68 -10.92 4.66
CA HIS A 136 -4.70 -10.17 3.41
C HIS A 136 -5.62 -8.96 3.54
N GLU A 137 -5.32 -8.10 4.52
CA GLU A 137 -5.95 -6.79 4.61
C GLU A 137 -5.71 -6.02 3.31
N ARG A 138 -6.75 -5.36 2.78
CA ARG A 138 -6.67 -4.63 1.51
C ARG A 138 -7.37 -3.30 1.60
N VAL A 139 -6.72 -2.25 1.11
CA VAL A 139 -7.38 -0.95 0.89
C VAL A 139 -8.41 -1.10 -0.23
N VAL A 140 -9.66 -0.82 0.09
CA VAL A 140 -10.78 -0.81 -0.85
C VAL A 140 -11.09 0.63 -1.20
N LEU A 141 -11.25 0.85 -2.51
CA LEU A 141 -11.64 2.14 -3.06
C LEU A 141 -13.12 2.08 -3.40
N GLN A 142 -13.85 3.12 -3.02
CA GLN A 142 -15.22 3.36 -3.44
C GLN A 142 -15.29 4.72 -4.14
N LEU A 143 -16.09 4.81 -5.21
CA LEU A 143 -16.22 6.07 -5.95
C LEU A 143 -17.11 7.03 -5.16
N VAL A 144 -16.72 8.29 -5.06
CA VAL A 144 -17.55 9.36 -4.47
C VAL A 144 -17.97 10.35 -5.56
N LYS A 145 -17.01 10.85 -6.35
CA LYS A 145 -17.25 11.73 -7.50
C LYS A 145 -16.48 11.22 -8.72
N PRO A 146 -17.09 11.22 -9.92
CA PRO A 146 -18.47 11.59 -10.24
C PRO A 146 -19.53 10.65 -9.63
N HIS A 147 -20.67 11.21 -9.21
CA HIS A 147 -21.74 10.44 -8.57
C HIS A 147 -22.47 9.59 -9.61
N ILE A 148 -22.49 8.28 -9.38
CA ILE A 148 -23.19 7.30 -10.21
C ILE A 148 -24.23 6.61 -9.34
N PRO A 149 -25.53 6.69 -9.68
CA PRO A 149 -26.59 6.07 -8.89
C PRO A 149 -26.31 4.57 -8.73
N ASN A 150 -26.46 4.06 -7.51
CA ASN A 150 -26.25 2.65 -7.15
C ASN A 150 -24.79 2.14 -7.28
N PHE A 151 -23.80 3.03 -7.46
CA PHE A 151 -22.37 2.67 -7.47
C PHE A 151 -21.50 3.59 -6.61
N SER A 152 -21.78 4.90 -6.54
CA SER A 152 -21.02 5.83 -5.71
C SER A 152 -21.54 5.92 -4.28
N VAL A 153 -20.64 6.20 -3.34
CA VAL A 153 -20.93 6.44 -1.92
C VAL A 153 -21.01 7.95 -1.67
N PRO A 154 -21.90 8.43 -0.79
CA PRO A 154 -21.94 9.85 -0.42
C PRO A 154 -20.62 10.30 0.20
N SER A 155 -20.24 11.55 -0.07
CA SER A 155 -19.02 12.13 0.49
C SER A 155 -19.15 12.34 2.00
N LEU A 156 -18.06 12.09 2.74
CA LEU A 156 -18.02 12.29 4.20
C LEU A 156 -18.26 13.75 4.58
N ASP A 157 -17.71 14.70 3.81
CA ASP A 157 -17.80 16.14 4.10
C ASP A 157 -19.22 16.71 3.91
N ALA A 158 -20.04 16.07 3.07
CA ALA A 158 -21.42 16.50 2.83
C ALA A 158 -22.34 16.23 4.05
N SER A 159 -21.93 15.37 4.97
CA SER A 159 -22.69 15.08 6.20
C SER A 159 -22.53 16.16 7.30
N ILE A 160 -21.59 17.09 7.14
CA ILE A 160 -21.32 18.17 8.11
C ILE A 160 -22.06 19.48 7.75
N SER A 161 -22.61 19.60 6.53
CA SER A 161 -23.21 20.85 6.03
C SER A 161 -24.75 20.84 5.93
N ALA A 162 -25.46 20.12 6.80
CA ALA A 162 -26.89 20.34 6.99
C ALA A 162 -27.11 21.32 8.16
N PRO A 163 -27.65 22.54 7.94
CA PRO A 163 -27.81 23.50 9.02
C PRO A 163 -29.07 23.15 9.84
N THR A 164 -28.91 22.52 11.00
CA THR A 164 -29.93 22.56 12.06
C THR A 164 -29.73 23.82 12.89
N LYS A 165 -30.68 24.75 12.77
CA LYS A 165 -30.91 25.81 13.75
C LYS A 165 -31.31 25.13 15.06
N ASP A 166 -30.51 25.29 16.12
CA ASP A 166 -30.95 25.86 17.39
C ASP A 166 -29.99 25.59 18.56
N SER A 167 -29.92 26.61 19.41
CA SER A 167 -29.42 26.66 20.80
C SER A 167 -27.92 26.91 21.04
N ALA A 168 -27.67 28.18 21.32
CA ALA A 168 -26.54 28.69 22.06
C ALA A 168 -26.46 28.13 23.49
N LYS A 169 -25.25 27.76 23.93
CA LYS A 169 -24.73 28.21 25.25
C LYS A 169 -23.21 28.13 25.31
N ARG A 170 -22.61 29.32 25.26
CA ARG A 170 -21.22 29.64 25.57
C ARG A 170 -20.96 29.45 27.07
N LYS A 171 -19.91 28.73 27.44
CA LYS A 171 -19.17 28.93 28.70
C LYS A 171 -17.67 28.79 28.41
N GLU A 172 -16.99 29.92 28.50
CA GLU A 172 -15.53 30.06 28.57
C GLU A 172 -15.08 29.86 30.02
N LEU A 173 -13.96 29.15 30.24
CA LEU A 173 -13.06 29.20 31.41
C LEU A 173 -11.80 28.39 31.02
N LYS A 174 -10.72 29.02 30.53
CA LYS A 174 -9.55 29.65 31.22
C LYS A 174 -8.33 28.70 31.31
N ASP A 175 -7.22 29.12 30.70
CA ASP A 175 -5.85 28.56 30.73
C ASP A 175 -5.19 28.72 32.13
N GLU A 176 -4.48 27.72 32.66
CA GLU A 176 -2.99 27.54 32.75
C GLU A 176 -2.71 26.75 34.06
N PRO A 177 -1.53 26.17 34.38
CA PRO A 177 -0.38 25.74 33.56
C PRO A 177 0.13 24.30 33.87
N MET A 178 1.19 23.95 33.14
CA MET A 178 2.08 22.77 33.17
C MET A 178 2.73 22.46 34.54
N GLU A 179 2.76 21.18 34.94
CA GLU A 179 3.71 20.67 35.95
C GLU A 179 4.28 19.30 35.53
N GLN A 180 5.62 19.23 35.54
CA GLN A 180 6.42 18.03 35.34
C GLN A 180 6.42 17.22 36.63
N ASP A 181 6.29 15.89 36.56
CA ASP A 181 7.00 15.10 37.54
C ASP A 181 7.40 13.69 37.08
N SER A 182 8.48 13.30 37.74
CA SER A 182 9.45 12.24 37.56
C SER A 182 8.96 10.78 37.63
N ALA A 183 9.79 9.88 37.07
CA ALA A 183 9.63 8.42 37.06
C ALA A 183 9.67 7.77 38.45
N PRO A 184 9.20 6.51 38.57
CA PRO A 184 9.88 5.56 39.43
C PRO A 184 10.28 4.28 38.70
N THR A 185 11.58 4.00 38.83
CA THR A 185 12.26 2.72 38.66
C THR A 185 11.58 1.61 39.45
N THR A 186 11.24 0.48 38.82
CA THR A 186 11.32 -0.83 39.49
C THR A 186 11.55 -1.95 38.46
N ALA A 187 12.72 -2.56 38.51
CA ALA A 187 13.05 -3.77 37.77
C ALA A 187 12.24 -4.97 38.32
N LYS A 188 11.62 -5.75 37.43
CA LYS A 188 11.24 -7.14 37.68
C LYS A 188 11.65 -8.01 36.50
N GLU A 189 12.67 -8.80 36.76
CA GLU A 189 13.20 -9.91 35.99
C GLU A 189 12.10 -10.98 35.78
N LEU A 190 11.83 -11.38 34.54
CA LEU A 190 11.04 -12.58 34.23
C LEU A 190 11.74 -13.41 33.15
N ASN A 191 12.03 -14.64 33.57
CA ASN A 191 12.79 -15.70 32.94
C ASN A 191 12.46 -16.00 31.46
N ALA A 192 13.52 -16.09 30.65
CA ALA A 192 13.53 -16.74 29.36
C ALA A 192 13.66 -18.25 29.53
N LYS A 193 12.58 -19.00 29.30
CA LYS A 193 12.54 -20.45 28.97
C LYS A 193 11.10 -20.83 28.65
N ASN A 194 10.75 -20.79 27.35
CA ASN A 194 9.71 -21.58 26.67
C ASN A 194 9.17 -20.89 25.42
N ILE A 195 10.02 -20.61 24.42
CA ILE A 195 9.57 -20.43 23.03
C ILE A 195 10.65 -20.95 22.08
N SER A 196 10.83 -22.27 22.04
CA SER A 196 11.64 -22.92 21.01
C SER A 196 10.98 -24.24 20.63
N GLY A 197 10.16 -24.21 19.58
CA GLY A 197 9.56 -25.42 19.05
C GLY A 197 8.68 -25.19 17.82
N HIS A 198 7.86 -24.13 17.82
CA HIS A 198 6.79 -24.04 16.82
C HIS A 198 7.07 -23.14 15.60
N MET A 199 8.22 -22.44 15.57
CA MET A 199 8.52 -21.44 14.52
C MET A 199 9.52 -21.94 13.46
N LEU A 200 10.09 -23.14 13.62
CA LEU A 200 11.12 -23.68 12.72
C LEU A 200 10.59 -24.65 11.64
N GLU A 201 9.37 -25.17 11.78
CA GLU A 201 8.82 -26.11 10.78
C GLU A 201 8.18 -25.41 9.57
N ASP A 202 7.64 -24.20 9.73
CA ASP A 202 6.91 -23.52 8.65
C ASP A 202 7.80 -22.90 7.56
N PHE A 203 9.07 -22.59 7.88
CA PHE A 203 9.99 -22.01 6.89
C PHE A 203 10.60 -23.06 5.96
N THR A 204 10.71 -24.32 6.40
CA THR A 204 11.32 -25.40 5.62
C THR A 204 10.37 -25.87 4.51
N THR A 205 9.06 -25.85 4.78
CA THR A 205 8.03 -26.26 3.82
C THR A 205 7.87 -25.28 2.66
N ARG A 206 8.09 -23.97 2.87
CA ARG A 206 8.03 -22.95 1.80
C ARG A 206 9.23 -22.97 0.86
N LYS A 207 10.42 -23.42 1.31
CA LYS A 207 11.57 -23.60 0.41
C LYS A 207 11.35 -24.73 -0.59
N ASN A 208 10.68 -25.82 -0.20
CA ASN A 208 10.42 -26.95 -1.09
C ASN A 208 9.34 -26.70 -2.14
N PHE A 209 8.45 -25.72 -1.92
CA PHE A 209 7.42 -25.37 -2.90
C PHE A 209 7.95 -24.50 -4.05
N ILE A 210 8.92 -23.63 -3.77
CA ILE A 210 9.50 -22.74 -4.79
C ILE A 210 10.36 -23.52 -5.80
N TYR A 211 11.03 -24.61 -5.38
CA TYR A 211 11.86 -25.42 -6.28
C TYR A 211 11.09 -26.42 -7.17
N ARG A 212 9.77 -26.60 -6.99
CA ARG A 212 8.96 -27.55 -7.77
C ARG A 212 8.25 -26.93 -8.97
N LEU A 213 8.30 -25.60 -9.14
CA LEU A 213 7.64 -24.89 -10.25
C LEU A 213 8.60 -24.48 -11.39
N GLU A 214 9.87 -24.85 -11.32
CA GLU A 214 10.88 -24.62 -12.39
C GLU A 214 11.44 -25.92 -13.01
N LYS A 215 10.63 -26.99 -13.07
CA LYS A 215 10.90 -28.14 -13.95
C LYS A 215 9.69 -28.45 -14.82
#